data_AF-A0A8E2JZ43-F1
#
_entry.id   AF-A0A8E2JZ43-F1
#
_cell.length_a   1.000
_cell.length_b   1.000
_cell.length_c   1.000
_cell.angle_alpha   90.00
_cell.angle_beta   90.00
_cell.angle_gamma   90.00
#
_symmetry.space_group_name_H-M   'P 1'
#
loop_
_entity.id
_entity.type
_entity.pdbx_description
1 polymer ?
#
loop_
_entity_poly.entity_id
_entity_poly.type
_entity_poly.pdbx_seq_one_letter_code
_entity_poly.pdbx_strand_id
1 'polypeptide(L)'
;MVRILDSHVHLYGAEHLHILSWMEPSHPLNGEHSIREYARATSTPQAQVTPVGSQNTPNLRTLEQEDGDDVLGCIFVEVDQINNPPHDESGWEYPIKEYNFVASMTLQHNVDHTLHGKLVLGIIPWAPVAFGASAIENYERLLHSLHPGRNGRPDKVVGFRYLLRSRQPRQMLKPELIESLRWMGKRGYVFECTIDCAGRGIWQFDEVVEMIRRAQHDVKNPEEKVGIVISMRSPLALSEIAGCCTSVRR
;
A
#
# COMPACT_ATOMS: atom_id res chain seq x y z
N MET A 1 -23.20 4.22 -11.12
CA MET A 1 -22.41 3.42 -10.16
C MET A 1 -20.94 3.46 -10.56
N VAL A 2 -20.17 4.31 -9.89
CA VAL A 2 -18.70 4.27 -9.97
C VAL A 2 -18.23 3.21 -8.97
N ARG A 3 -17.19 2.44 -9.33
CA ARG A 3 -16.53 1.54 -8.39
C ARG A 3 -15.19 2.11 -8.00
N ILE A 4 -14.95 2.24 -6.71
CA ILE A 4 -13.71 2.81 -6.18
C ILE A 4 -12.71 1.68 -5.91
N LEU A 5 -11.50 1.82 -6.43
CA LEU A 5 -10.35 1.03 -5.99
C LEU A 5 -9.49 1.91 -5.10
N ASP A 6 -9.34 1.52 -3.84
CA ASP A 6 -8.39 2.19 -2.95
C ASP A 6 -6.97 1.69 -3.27
N SER A 7 -6.23 2.45 -4.06
CA SER A 7 -4.94 2.01 -4.59
C SER A 7 -3.82 1.97 -3.56
N HIS A 8 -4.04 2.43 -2.32
CA HIS A 8 -3.00 2.52 -1.30
C HIS A 8 -3.61 2.46 0.11
N VAL A 9 -3.59 1.28 0.72
CA VAL A 9 -4.03 1.08 2.11
C VAL A 9 -2.93 0.46 2.94
N HIS A 10 -2.83 0.91 4.19
CA HIS A 10 -1.97 0.33 5.20
C HIS A 10 -2.82 -0.51 6.16
N LEU A 11 -2.44 -1.77 6.37
CA LEU A 11 -3.14 -2.71 7.26
C LEU A 11 -2.14 -3.34 8.22
N TYR A 12 -2.47 -3.42 9.51
CA TYR A 12 -1.63 -4.10 10.50
C TYR A 12 -2.44 -4.52 11.73
N GLY A 13 -2.06 -5.66 12.31
CA GLY A 13 -2.62 -6.19 13.55
C GLY A 13 -2.02 -5.52 14.79
N ALA A 14 -2.72 -5.60 15.93
CA ALA A 14 -2.20 -5.10 17.21
C ALA A 14 -0.88 -5.78 17.61
N GLU A 15 -0.71 -7.04 17.25
CA GLU A 15 0.52 -7.82 17.46
C GLU A 15 1.71 -7.29 16.65
N HIS A 16 1.47 -6.55 15.57
CA HIS A 16 2.53 -6.00 14.71
C HIS A 16 3.04 -4.63 15.18
N LEU A 17 2.41 -4.00 16.18
CA LEU A 17 2.78 -2.65 16.60
C LEU A 17 4.26 -2.50 17.00
N HIS A 18 4.84 -3.55 17.58
CA HIS A 18 6.24 -3.55 18.04
C HIS A 18 7.29 -3.70 16.93
N ILE A 19 6.88 -4.04 15.71
CA ILE A 19 7.78 -4.25 14.56
C ILE A 19 7.75 -3.11 13.55
N LEU A 20 6.89 -2.11 13.75
CA LEU A 20 6.79 -0.89 12.94
C LEU A 20 7.90 0.10 13.34
N SER A 21 8.65 0.61 12.35
CA SER A 21 9.82 1.47 12.60
C SER A 21 9.48 2.85 13.16
N TRP A 22 8.22 3.28 13.03
CA TRP A 22 7.72 4.60 13.40
C TRP A 22 6.70 4.58 14.56
N MET A 23 6.33 3.40 15.06
CA MET A 23 5.26 3.27 16.05
C MET A 23 5.79 3.51 17.47
N GLU A 24 5.14 4.44 18.16
CA GLU A 24 5.36 4.72 19.58
C GLU A 24 4.05 4.44 20.36
N PRO A 25 4.10 4.11 21.67
CA PRO A 25 2.90 3.88 22.48
C PRO A 25 1.90 5.05 22.48
N SER A 26 2.39 6.28 22.34
CA SER A 26 1.58 7.50 22.31
C SER A 26 1.14 7.92 20.91
N HIS A 27 1.53 7.18 19.86
CA HIS A 27 1.20 7.54 18.48
C HIS A 27 -0.32 7.45 18.27
N PRO A 28 -0.98 8.42 17.59
CA PRO A 28 -2.44 8.40 17.40
C PRO A 28 -2.96 7.20 16.61
N LEU A 29 -2.08 6.54 15.84
CA LEU A 29 -2.36 5.31 15.11
C LEU A 29 -1.95 4.03 15.85
N ASN A 30 -1.62 4.13 17.14
CA ASN A 30 -1.32 2.98 18.00
C ASN A 30 -2.60 2.19 18.28
N GLY A 31 -2.79 1.12 17.51
CA GLY A 31 -3.97 0.28 17.55
C GLY A 31 -3.99 -0.67 16.36
N GLU A 32 -4.93 -1.61 16.35
CA GLU A 32 -5.18 -2.41 15.14
C GLU A 32 -5.72 -1.51 14.02
N HIS A 33 -5.30 -1.81 12.78
CA HIS A 33 -5.86 -1.27 11.55
C HIS A 33 -6.06 -2.43 10.58
N SER A 34 -7.11 -3.22 10.79
CA SER A 34 -7.32 -4.49 10.08
C SER A 34 -8.22 -4.36 8.85
N ILE A 35 -8.22 -5.39 7.99
CA ILE A 35 -9.13 -5.45 6.83
C ILE A 35 -10.60 -5.39 7.23
N ARG A 36 -10.94 -5.81 8.45
CA ARG A 36 -12.29 -5.71 9.01
C ARG A 36 -12.67 -4.27 9.29
N GLU A 37 -11.75 -3.47 9.83
CA GLU A 37 -11.97 -2.04 10.05
C GLU A 37 -12.07 -1.28 8.74
N TYR A 38 -11.22 -1.62 7.77
CA TYR A 38 -11.33 -1.11 6.40
C TYR A 38 -12.72 -1.41 5.80
N ALA A 39 -13.18 -2.66 5.88
CA ALA A 39 -14.51 -3.05 5.38
C ALA A 39 -15.64 -2.30 6.07
N ARG A 40 -15.55 -2.08 7.40
CA ARG A 40 -16.53 -1.31 8.15
C ARG A 40 -16.55 0.17 7.74
N ALA A 41 -15.37 0.77 7.53
CA ALA A 41 -15.24 2.17 7.15
C ALA A 41 -15.70 2.45 5.71
N THR A 42 -15.60 1.45 4.83
CA THR A 42 -15.98 1.56 3.41
C THR A 42 -17.38 1.05 3.11
N SER A 43 -18.06 0.43 4.07
CA SER A 43 -19.46 0.05 3.94
C SER A 43 -20.32 1.31 3.99
N THR A 44 -21.02 1.63 2.89
CA THR A 44 -22.01 2.70 2.86
C THR A 44 -23.06 2.43 3.95
N PRO A 45 -23.31 3.36 4.89
CA PRO A 45 -24.47 3.24 5.73
C PRO A 45 -25.69 3.25 4.81
N GLN A 46 -26.40 2.12 4.71
CA GLN A 46 -27.78 2.16 4.20
C GLN A 46 -28.49 3.22 5.04
N ALA A 47 -28.86 4.34 4.42
CA ALA A 47 -29.67 5.35 5.06
C ALA A 47 -30.86 4.60 5.67
N GLN A 48 -30.96 4.60 7.00
CA GLN A 48 -32.10 4.04 7.68
C GLN A 48 -33.32 4.82 7.19
N VAL A 49 -34.07 4.22 6.26
CA VAL A 49 -35.38 4.71 5.86
C VAL A 49 -36.26 4.55 7.10
N THR A 50 -36.34 5.60 7.90
CA THR A 50 -37.38 5.72 8.92
C THR A 50 -38.71 5.79 8.17
N PRO A 51 -39.67 4.89 8.44
CA PRO A 51 -41.00 5.02 7.88
C PRO A 51 -41.72 6.12 8.64
N VAL A 52 -41.55 7.38 8.22
CA VAL A 52 -42.37 8.49 8.70
C VAL A 52 -43.57 8.62 7.77
N GLY A 53 -44.74 8.35 8.33
CA GLY A 53 -46.01 8.46 7.61
C GLY A 53 -46.34 9.89 7.19
N SER A 54 -46.93 9.99 6.00
CA SER A 54 -48.02 10.87 5.60
C SER A 54 -47.81 12.40 5.48
N GLN A 55 -47.91 12.85 4.22
CA GLN A 55 -48.68 13.99 3.68
C GLN A 55 -47.94 15.29 3.27
N ASN A 56 -47.95 15.48 1.94
CA ASN A 56 -48.10 16.71 1.15
C ASN A 56 -47.14 17.90 1.36
N THR A 57 -46.27 18.14 0.36
CA THR A 57 -45.98 19.48 -0.23
C THR A 57 -45.12 19.35 -1.51
N PRO A 58 -45.18 20.32 -2.45
CA PRO A 58 -44.80 20.08 -3.85
C PRO A 58 -43.34 20.42 -4.19
N ASN A 59 -42.76 19.58 -5.06
CA ASN A 59 -41.64 19.83 -5.99
C ASN A 59 -40.50 20.74 -5.51
N LEU A 60 -39.69 20.26 -4.57
CA LEU A 60 -38.29 20.61 -4.50
C LEU A 60 -37.52 19.54 -5.29
N ARG A 61 -36.76 19.96 -6.31
CA ARG A 61 -35.91 19.07 -7.13
C ARG A 61 -35.18 18.10 -6.20
N THR A 62 -35.49 16.82 -6.32
CA THR A 62 -34.68 15.73 -5.81
C THR A 62 -33.26 15.97 -6.30
N LEU A 63 -32.39 16.45 -5.42
CA LEU A 63 -30.97 16.23 -5.57
C LEU A 63 -30.84 14.74 -5.73
N GLU A 64 -30.36 14.32 -6.89
CA GLU A 64 -30.15 12.93 -7.25
C GLU A 64 -29.48 12.27 -6.05
N GLN A 65 -30.17 11.27 -5.51
CA GLN A 65 -29.60 10.36 -4.54
C GLN A 65 -28.49 9.64 -5.31
N GLU A 66 -27.29 10.21 -5.27
CA GLU A 66 -26.10 9.60 -5.86
C GLU A 66 -25.97 8.23 -5.22
N ASP A 67 -26.26 7.19 -6.00
CA ASP A 67 -26.00 5.81 -5.63
C ASP A 67 -24.57 5.75 -5.08
N GLY A 68 -24.44 5.52 -3.77
CA GLY A 68 -23.15 5.58 -3.07
C GLY A 68 -22.11 4.72 -3.80
N ASP A 69 -20.90 5.27 -3.92
CA ASP A 69 -19.82 4.57 -4.61
C ASP A 69 -19.49 3.25 -3.91
N ASP A 70 -19.63 2.14 -4.63
CA ASP A 70 -19.26 0.82 -4.12
C ASP A 70 -17.73 0.66 -4.18
N VAL A 71 -17.10 0.44 -3.03
CA VAL A 71 -15.66 0.12 -2.96
C VAL A 71 -15.43 -1.30 -3.48
N LEU A 72 -14.66 -1.41 -4.56
CA LEU A 72 -14.25 -2.68 -5.17
C LEU A 72 -13.29 -3.45 -4.26
N GLY A 73 -12.40 -2.74 -3.57
CA GLY A 73 -11.34 -3.29 -2.73
C GLY A 73 -10.15 -2.34 -2.63
N CYS A 74 -9.03 -2.86 -2.14
CA CYS A 74 -7.81 -2.11 -1.89
C CYS A 74 -6.54 -2.81 -2.38
N ILE A 75 -5.48 -2.03 -2.55
CA ILE A 75 -4.11 -2.51 -2.66
C ILE A 75 -3.41 -2.25 -1.33
N PHE A 76 -2.93 -3.32 -0.69
CA PHE A 76 -2.11 -3.20 0.50
C PHE A 76 -0.70 -2.71 0.13
N VAL A 77 -0.16 -1.80 0.92
CA VAL A 77 1.21 -1.30 0.81
C VAL A 77 1.91 -1.42 2.17
N GLU A 78 3.16 -1.91 2.15
CA GLU A 78 4.02 -2.07 3.33
C GLU A 78 4.00 -0.87 4.27
N VAL A 79 4.04 -1.15 5.59
CA VAL A 79 3.82 -0.15 6.64
C VAL A 79 5.09 0.26 7.38
N ASP A 80 6.25 0.23 6.70
CA ASP A 80 7.56 0.63 7.21
C ASP A 80 8.01 -0.23 8.41
N GLN A 81 8.10 -1.54 8.15
CA GLN A 81 8.61 -2.53 9.11
C GLN A 81 10.11 -2.33 9.39
N ILE A 82 10.54 -2.67 10.62
CA ILE A 82 11.95 -2.77 10.98
C ILE A 82 12.63 -3.79 10.04
N ASN A 83 13.75 -3.39 9.43
CA ASN A 83 14.42 -4.22 8.42
C ASN A 83 15.95 -4.09 8.46
N ASN A 84 16.53 -3.90 9.64
CA ASN A 84 17.97 -3.66 9.77
C ASN A 84 18.71 -4.94 10.23
N PRO A 85 19.76 -5.40 9.50
CA PRO A 85 20.29 -4.84 8.25
C PRO A 85 19.50 -5.24 6.99
N PRO A 86 19.21 -4.31 6.06
CA PRO A 86 18.30 -4.61 4.94
C PRO A 86 18.94 -5.40 3.79
N HIS A 87 20.25 -5.62 3.84
CA HIS A 87 21.02 -6.25 2.76
C HIS A 87 21.17 -7.77 2.91
N ASP A 88 20.71 -8.34 4.03
CA ASP A 88 20.72 -9.77 4.28
C ASP A 88 19.34 -10.26 4.75
N GLU A 89 19.17 -11.59 4.73
CA GLU A 89 17.90 -12.23 5.09
C GLU A 89 17.48 -11.98 6.55
N SER A 90 18.42 -11.64 7.44
CA SER A 90 18.09 -11.36 8.85
C SER A 90 17.28 -10.08 9.00
N GLY A 91 17.50 -9.08 8.14
CA GLY A 91 16.65 -7.88 8.09
C GLY A 91 15.33 -8.07 7.36
N TRP A 92 15.03 -9.24 6.81
CA TRP A 92 13.80 -9.49 6.04
C TRP A 92 12.70 -10.11 6.90
N GLU A 93 13.00 -10.52 8.13
CA GLU A 93 12.08 -11.24 9.01
C GLU A 93 10.73 -10.52 9.20
N TYR A 94 10.74 -9.24 9.57
CA TYR A 94 9.51 -8.48 9.82
C TYR A 94 8.75 -8.11 8.54
N PRO A 95 9.40 -7.65 7.45
CA PRO A 95 8.74 -7.55 6.15
C PRO A 95 8.05 -8.84 5.67
N ILE A 96 8.69 -9.98 5.87
CA ILE A 96 8.11 -11.29 5.51
C ILE A 96 6.93 -11.64 6.41
N LYS A 97 7.01 -11.36 7.72
CA LYS A 97 5.89 -11.54 8.66
C LYS A 97 4.68 -10.68 8.29
N GLU A 98 4.90 -9.43 7.90
CA GLU A 98 3.85 -8.53 7.41
C GLU A 98 3.18 -9.08 6.15
N TYR A 99 3.97 -9.48 5.15
CA TYR A 99 3.43 -10.13 3.96
C TYR A 99 2.60 -11.37 4.31
N ASN A 100 3.13 -12.24 5.17
CA ASN A 100 2.48 -13.46 5.61
C ASN A 100 1.13 -13.17 6.29
N PHE A 101 1.06 -12.13 7.13
CA PHE A 101 -0.17 -11.68 7.76
C PHE A 101 -1.22 -11.29 6.73
N VAL A 102 -0.89 -10.39 5.79
CA VAL A 102 -1.83 -9.89 4.78
C VAL A 102 -2.27 -11.01 3.82
N ALA A 103 -1.33 -11.82 3.32
CA ALA A 103 -1.63 -12.93 2.40
C ALA A 103 -2.45 -14.04 3.09
N SER A 104 -2.22 -14.32 4.38
CA SER A 104 -3.03 -15.32 5.11
C SER A 104 -4.49 -14.91 5.26
N MET A 105 -4.79 -13.60 5.33
CA MET A 105 -6.17 -13.11 5.33
C MET A 105 -6.88 -13.43 4.01
N THR A 106 -6.16 -13.40 2.89
CA THR A 106 -6.74 -13.58 1.56
C THR A 106 -6.97 -15.05 1.22
N LEU A 107 -6.24 -15.96 1.85
CA LEU A 107 -6.24 -17.41 1.58
C LEU A 107 -7.15 -18.23 2.49
N GLN A 108 -8.03 -17.57 3.24
CA GLN A 108 -9.05 -18.19 4.08
C GLN A 108 -8.55 -19.03 5.28
N HIS A 109 -7.32 -18.83 5.74
CA HIS A 109 -6.76 -19.62 6.86
C HIS A 109 -7.17 -19.11 8.26
N ASN A 110 -7.79 -17.92 8.37
CA ASN A 110 -8.27 -17.38 9.65
C ASN A 110 -9.72 -16.88 9.50
N VAL A 111 -10.66 -17.57 10.16
CA VAL A 111 -12.12 -17.34 10.08
C VAL A 111 -12.50 -15.87 10.28
N ASP A 112 -11.81 -15.14 11.17
CA ASP A 112 -12.13 -13.74 11.48
C ASP A 112 -11.73 -12.75 10.37
N HIS A 113 -10.73 -13.07 9.55
CA HIS A 113 -10.29 -12.24 8.43
C HIS A 113 -10.79 -12.72 7.06
N THR A 114 -11.21 -13.99 6.95
CA THR A 114 -11.68 -14.60 5.71
C THR A 114 -12.83 -13.86 5.04
N LEU A 115 -13.75 -13.30 5.83
CA LEU A 115 -14.95 -12.62 5.31
C LEU A 115 -14.61 -11.41 4.43
N HIS A 116 -13.54 -10.70 4.79
CA HIS A 116 -13.14 -9.44 4.18
C HIS A 116 -11.85 -9.55 3.35
N GLY A 117 -11.10 -10.66 3.43
CA GLY A 117 -9.85 -10.85 2.68
C GLY A 117 -10.01 -10.77 1.15
N LYS A 118 -11.22 -10.95 0.61
CA LYS A 118 -11.54 -10.71 -0.80
C LYS A 118 -11.38 -9.24 -1.23
N LEU A 119 -11.41 -8.30 -0.28
CA LEU A 119 -11.24 -6.87 -0.55
C LEU A 119 -9.78 -6.51 -0.86
N VAL A 120 -8.80 -7.30 -0.42
CA VAL A 120 -7.40 -7.07 -0.79
C VAL A 120 -7.18 -7.59 -2.21
N LEU A 121 -7.03 -6.70 -3.18
CA LEU A 121 -6.89 -7.04 -4.60
C LEU A 121 -5.43 -7.19 -5.03
N GLY A 122 -4.50 -6.60 -4.28
CA GLY A 122 -3.07 -6.69 -4.52
C GLY A 122 -2.27 -6.31 -3.28
N ILE A 123 -1.00 -6.72 -3.28
CA ILE A 123 -0.06 -6.55 -2.17
C ILE A 123 1.24 -5.96 -2.76
N ILE A 124 1.71 -4.88 -2.15
CA ILE A 124 3.02 -4.24 -2.37
C ILE A 124 3.83 -4.39 -1.07
N PRO A 125 4.53 -5.51 -0.83
CA PRO A 125 5.39 -5.64 0.33
C PRO A 125 6.67 -4.82 0.15
N TRP A 126 7.39 -4.64 1.26
CA TRP A 126 8.76 -4.14 1.22
C TRP A 126 9.66 -5.12 0.44
N ALA A 127 10.72 -4.64 -0.19
CA ALA A 127 11.75 -5.51 -0.77
C ALA A 127 13.16 -4.90 -0.69
N PRO A 128 14.23 -5.72 -0.78
CA PRO A 128 15.62 -5.26 -0.79
C PRO A 128 16.04 -4.67 -2.16
N VAL A 129 15.23 -3.77 -2.73
CA VAL A 129 15.40 -3.23 -4.10
C VAL A 129 16.76 -2.57 -4.31
N ALA A 130 17.33 -1.95 -3.26
CA ALA A 130 18.64 -1.29 -3.34
C ALA A 130 19.84 -2.25 -3.42
N PHE A 131 19.63 -3.56 -3.37
CA PHE A 131 20.70 -4.57 -3.23
C PHE A 131 20.81 -5.53 -4.42
N GLY A 132 20.26 -5.14 -5.58
CA GLY A 132 20.47 -5.86 -6.84
C GLY A 132 19.40 -6.90 -7.13
N ALA A 133 19.36 -7.31 -8.40
CA ALA A 133 18.37 -8.28 -8.91
C ALA A 133 18.36 -9.59 -8.12
N SER A 134 19.54 -10.08 -7.70
CA SER A 134 19.65 -11.31 -6.91
C SER A 134 18.98 -11.21 -5.54
N ALA A 135 19.08 -10.06 -4.87
CA ALA A 135 18.49 -9.87 -3.54
C ALA A 135 16.96 -9.85 -3.62
N ILE A 136 16.38 -9.11 -4.56
CA ILE A 136 14.93 -9.07 -4.76
C ILE A 136 14.38 -10.41 -5.29
N GLU A 137 15.15 -11.13 -6.11
CA GLU A 137 14.77 -12.48 -6.57
C GLU A 137 14.73 -13.49 -5.42
N ASN A 138 15.75 -13.48 -4.55
CA ASN A 138 15.75 -14.33 -3.37
C ASN A 138 14.59 -13.97 -2.42
N TYR A 139 14.34 -12.69 -2.20
CA TYR A 139 13.23 -12.22 -1.39
C TYR A 139 11.87 -12.69 -1.96
N GLU A 140 11.66 -12.54 -3.27
CA GLU A 140 10.42 -12.99 -3.94
C GLU A 140 10.21 -14.50 -3.84
N ARG A 141 11.30 -15.29 -3.92
CA ARG A 141 11.26 -16.74 -3.73
C ARG A 141 10.80 -17.13 -2.32
N LEU A 142 11.23 -16.39 -1.29
CA LEU A 142 10.78 -16.60 0.08
C LEU A 142 9.27 -16.32 0.20
N LEU A 143 8.79 -15.20 -0.36
CA LEU A 143 7.36 -14.88 -0.37
C LEU A 143 6.53 -15.94 -1.12
N HIS A 144 7.03 -16.40 -2.27
CA HIS A 144 6.36 -17.44 -3.07
C HIS A 144 6.31 -18.78 -2.34
N SER A 145 7.37 -19.13 -1.59
CA SER A 145 7.42 -20.37 -0.81
C SER A 145 6.42 -20.37 0.35
N LEU A 146 6.12 -19.19 0.91
CA LEU A 146 5.09 -19.03 1.95
C LEU A 146 3.68 -19.11 1.37
N HIS A 147 3.43 -18.35 0.31
CA HIS A 147 2.10 -18.23 -0.32
C HIS A 147 2.25 -18.25 -1.84
N PRO A 148 2.18 -19.44 -2.48
CA PRO A 148 2.33 -19.56 -3.91
C PRO A 148 1.08 -19.05 -4.64
N GLY A 149 1.28 -18.11 -5.54
CA GLY A 149 0.25 -17.55 -6.42
C GLY A 149 0.29 -18.14 -7.83
N ARG A 150 -0.33 -17.42 -8.78
CA ARG A 150 -0.36 -17.80 -10.20
C ARG A 150 0.95 -17.46 -10.90
N ASN A 151 1.26 -18.18 -11.98
CA ASN A 151 2.39 -17.91 -12.88
C ASN A 151 3.76 -17.86 -12.17
N GLY A 152 3.94 -18.62 -11.09
CA GLY A 152 5.20 -18.66 -10.33
C GLY A 152 5.52 -17.39 -9.55
N ARG A 153 4.50 -16.59 -9.21
CA ARG A 153 4.61 -15.40 -8.34
C ARG A 153 4.06 -15.70 -6.95
N PRO A 154 4.42 -14.94 -5.91
CA PRO A 154 3.71 -14.99 -4.64
C PRO A 154 2.24 -14.55 -4.79
N ASP A 155 1.35 -15.04 -3.94
CA ASP A 155 -0.07 -14.72 -4.02
C ASP A 155 -0.32 -13.21 -3.89
N LYS A 156 -1.12 -12.66 -4.81
CA LYS A 156 -1.53 -11.25 -4.89
C LYS A 156 -0.40 -10.19 -4.89
N VAL A 157 0.87 -10.57 -4.94
CA VAL A 157 1.96 -9.59 -5.08
C VAL A 157 1.93 -8.98 -6.48
N VAL A 158 1.70 -7.67 -6.54
CA VAL A 158 1.63 -6.91 -7.80
C VAL A 158 2.84 -6.00 -8.02
N GLY A 159 3.68 -5.84 -7.00
CA GLY A 159 4.85 -4.98 -7.02
C GLY A 159 5.58 -4.99 -5.69
N PHE A 160 6.54 -4.07 -5.55
CA PHE A 160 7.32 -3.92 -4.32
C PHE A 160 7.58 -2.45 -4.00
N ARG A 161 7.74 -2.14 -2.71
CA ARG A 161 8.09 -0.82 -2.21
C ARG A 161 9.47 -0.81 -1.58
N TYR A 162 10.17 0.31 -1.73
CA TYR A 162 11.39 0.61 -1.00
C TYR A 162 11.43 2.09 -0.60
N LEU A 163 11.64 2.35 0.70
CA LEU A 163 11.59 3.70 1.27
C LEU A 163 12.82 4.53 0.88
N LEU A 164 12.74 5.18 -0.28
CA LEU A 164 13.77 6.11 -0.76
C LEU A 164 13.71 7.47 -0.05
N ARG A 165 12.58 7.81 0.58
CA ARG A 165 12.37 9.09 1.29
C ARG A 165 13.41 9.39 2.36
N SER A 166 13.95 8.39 3.04
CA SER A 166 14.95 8.56 4.12
C SER A 166 16.40 8.51 3.62
N ARG A 167 16.62 8.22 2.33
CA ARG A 167 17.94 7.89 1.79
C ARG A 167 18.74 9.13 1.40
N GLN A 168 20.06 8.99 1.44
CA GLN A 168 20.99 10.04 1.01
C GLN A 168 20.88 10.24 -0.52
N PRO A 169 21.35 11.39 -1.04
CA PRO A 169 21.46 11.59 -2.48
C PRO A 169 22.23 10.46 -3.19
N ARG A 170 21.86 10.25 -4.45
CA ARG A 170 22.38 9.29 -5.42
C ARG A 170 22.08 7.82 -5.14
N GLN A 171 21.34 7.50 -4.08
CA GLN A 171 20.98 6.12 -3.78
C GLN A 171 20.03 5.54 -4.85
N MET A 172 19.16 6.36 -5.46
CA MET A 172 18.27 5.95 -6.55
C MET A 172 19.02 5.63 -7.84
N LEU A 173 20.25 6.15 -7.99
CA LEU A 173 21.03 6.07 -9.22
C LEU A 173 22.06 4.94 -9.21
N LYS A 174 22.12 4.18 -8.11
CA LYS A 174 23.04 3.07 -7.95
C LYS A 174 22.71 1.93 -8.92
N PRO A 175 23.73 1.28 -9.52
CA PRO A 175 23.53 0.18 -10.46
C PRO A 175 22.62 -0.93 -9.93
N GLU A 176 22.79 -1.31 -8.67
CA GLU A 176 22.06 -2.39 -8.01
C GLU A 176 20.55 -2.09 -7.93
N LEU A 177 20.19 -0.83 -7.68
CA LEU A 177 18.79 -0.43 -7.69
C LEU A 177 18.20 -0.50 -9.11
N ILE A 178 18.94 -0.01 -10.10
CA ILE A 178 18.52 -0.07 -11.52
C ILE A 178 18.36 -1.52 -11.99
N GLU A 179 19.24 -2.42 -11.57
CA GLU A 179 19.15 -3.85 -11.84
C GLU A 179 17.87 -4.47 -11.27
N SER A 180 17.54 -4.16 -10.01
CA SER A 180 16.30 -4.62 -9.39
C SER A 180 15.07 -4.10 -10.14
N LEU A 181 15.05 -2.83 -10.53
CA LEU A 181 13.95 -2.25 -11.32
C LEU A 181 13.78 -2.94 -12.68
N ARG A 182 14.88 -3.25 -13.37
CA ARG A 182 14.84 -4.01 -14.63
C ARG A 182 14.35 -5.44 -14.42
N TRP A 183 14.76 -6.08 -13.33
CA TRP A 183 14.24 -7.40 -12.94
C TRP A 183 12.73 -7.36 -12.68
N MET A 184 12.25 -6.34 -11.95
CA MET A 184 10.83 -6.13 -11.69
C MET A 184 10.04 -5.93 -12.99
N GLY A 185 10.55 -5.11 -13.91
CA GLY A 185 9.95 -4.89 -15.23
C GLY A 185 9.79 -6.18 -16.03
N LYS A 186 10.86 -6.98 -16.15
CA LYS A 186 10.80 -8.30 -16.82
C LYS A 186 9.81 -9.27 -16.19
N ARG A 187 9.56 -9.13 -14.90
CA ARG A 187 8.59 -9.93 -14.16
C ARG A 187 7.23 -9.26 -14.03
N GLY A 188 6.97 -8.14 -14.72
CA GLY A 188 5.68 -7.45 -14.68
C GLY A 188 5.24 -7.03 -13.27
N TYR A 189 6.19 -6.59 -12.44
CA TYR A 189 5.96 -5.99 -11.14
C TYR A 189 6.01 -4.46 -11.23
N VAL A 190 5.23 -3.77 -10.40
CA VAL A 190 5.34 -2.31 -10.22
C VAL A 190 6.31 -1.97 -9.09
N PHE A 191 7.00 -0.84 -9.20
CA PHE A 191 7.79 -0.26 -8.12
C PHE A 191 7.05 0.92 -7.50
N GLU A 192 6.74 0.82 -6.22
CA GLU A 192 6.22 1.96 -5.45
C GLU A 192 7.39 2.78 -4.91
N CYS A 193 7.55 3.97 -5.48
CA CYS A 193 8.62 4.91 -5.22
C CYS A 193 8.15 6.00 -4.25
N THR A 194 8.64 5.95 -3.02
CA THR A 194 8.33 6.99 -2.03
C THR A 194 9.37 8.11 -2.06
N ILE A 195 8.93 9.36 -2.23
CA ILE A 195 9.78 10.55 -2.16
C ILE A 195 9.21 11.61 -1.21
N ASP A 196 10.06 12.53 -0.78
CA ASP A 196 9.74 13.60 0.17
C ASP A 196 10.17 14.97 -0.38
N CYS A 197 9.47 15.46 -1.40
CA CYS A 197 9.77 16.76 -1.99
C CYS A 197 9.51 17.92 -1.01
N ALA A 198 8.58 17.74 -0.06
CA ALA A 198 8.26 18.76 0.94
C ALA A 198 9.36 18.91 2.00
N GLY A 199 9.86 17.79 2.54
CA GLY A 199 10.85 17.80 3.61
C GLY A 199 12.31 17.79 3.11
N ARG A 200 12.58 17.29 1.91
CA ARG A 200 13.94 17.14 1.37
C ARG A 200 14.24 17.99 0.14
N GLY A 201 13.23 18.60 -0.45
CA GLY A 201 13.36 19.40 -1.67
C GLY A 201 13.27 18.60 -2.96
N ILE A 202 13.37 19.29 -4.10
CA ILE A 202 13.04 18.74 -5.42
C ILE A 202 14.04 17.70 -5.94
N TRP A 203 15.25 17.62 -5.38
CA TRP A 203 16.32 16.75 -5.90
C TRP A 203 15.92 15.26 -5.92
N GLN A 204 15.04 14.80 -5.03
CA GLN A 204 14.54 13.42 -5.06
C GLN A 204 13.69 13.17 -6.31
N PHE A 205 12.95 14.18 -6.78
CA PHE A 205 12.20 14.09 -8.02
C PHE A 205 13.13 14.01 -9.23
N ASP A 206 14.18 14.82 -9.26
CA ASP A 206 15.21 14.77 -10.31
C ASP A 206 15.89 13.39 -10.37
N GLU A 207 16.20 12.80 -9.21
CA GLU A 207 16.75 11.44 -9.15
C GLU A 207 15.74 10.38 -9.58
N VAL A 208 14.45 10.52 -9.27
CA VAL A 208 13.42 9.61 -9.78
C VAL A 208 13.35 9.65 -11.30
N VAL A 209 13.38 10.84 -11.92
CA VAL A 209 13.38 10.97 -13.39
C VAL A 209 14.59 10.27 -14.01
N GLU A 210 15.77 10.48 -13.45
CA GLU A 210 17.00 9.86 -13.94
C GLU A 210 17.02 8.33 -13.69
N MET A 211 16.54 7.88 -12.54
CA MET A 211 16.35 6.46 -12.21
C MET A 211 15.44 5.78 -13.24
N ILE A 212 14.30 6.41 -13.57
CA ILE A 212 13.36 5.92 -14.59
C ILE A 212 14.05 5.80 -15.95
N ARG A 213 14.78 6.84 -16.37
CA ARG A 213 15.54 6.81 -17.63
C ARG A 213 16.50 5.63 -17.69
N ARG A 214 17.28 5.40 -16.62
CA ARG A 214 18.25 4.30 -16.56
C ARG A 214 17.58 2.93 -16.54
N ALA A 215 16.51 2.77 -15.75
CA ALA A 215 15.77 1.51 -15.65
C ALA A 215 15.16 1.12 -17.01
N GLN A 216 14.67 2.09 -17.77
CA GLN A 216 14.03 1.86 -19.08
C GLN A 216 14.99 1.90 -20.26
N HIS A 217 16.25 2.31 -20.07
CA HIS A 217 17.26 2.37 -21.12
C HIS A 217 17.44 0.99 -21.77
N ASP A 218 17.42 0.95 -23.11
CA ASP A 218 17.49 -0.25 -23.96
C ASP A 218 16.38 -1.32 -23.77
N VAL A 219 15.33 -1.03 -23.01
CA VAL A 219 14.19 -1.94 -22.87
C VAL A 219 13.29 -1.83 -24.11
N LYS A 220 13.47 -2.78 -25.04
CA LYS A 220 12.76 -2.82 -26.33
C LYS A 220 11.29 -3.23 -26.21
N ASN A 221 11.00 -4.21 -25.35
CA ASN A 221 9.65 -4.69 -25.12
C ASN A 221 8.94 -3.77 -24.10
N PRO A 222 7.86 -3.06 -24.47
CA PRO A 222 7.14 -2.20 -23.53
C PRO A 222 6.59 -2.92 -22.31
N GLU A 223 6.25 -4.21 -22.42
CA GLU A 223 5.75 -5.03 -21.31
C GLU A 223 6.82 -5.34 -20.25
N GLU A 224 8.11 -5.22 -20.62
CA GLU A 224 9.25 -5.39 -19.71
C GLU A 224 9.68 -4.08 -19.04
N LYS A 225 9.02 -2.95 -19.36
CA LYS A 225 9.28 -1.69 -18.67
C LYS A 225 8.61 -1.73 -17.30
N VAL A 226 9.39 -1.49 -16.26
CA VAL A 226 8.87 -1.38 -14.90
C VAL A 226 7.86 -0.22 -14.79
N GLY A 227 6.68 -0.52 -14.26
CA GLY A 227 5.71 0.50 -13.86
C GLY A 227 6.16 1.17 -12.57
N ILE A 228 6.13 2.49 -12.52
CA ILE A 228 6.53 3.26 -11.33
C ILE A 228 5.32 4.02 -10.79
N VAL A 229 4.98 3.80 -9.53
CA VAL A 229 3.97 4.56 -8.80
C VAL A 229 4.70 5.49 -7.84
N ILE A 230 4.46 6.80 -7.94
CA ILE A 230 5.15 7.79 -7.10
C ILE A 230 4.22 8.20 -5.96
N SER A 231 4.61 7.84 -4.73
CA SER A 231 3.92 8.25 -3.51
C SER A 231 4.69 9.38 -2.84
N MET A 232 4.04 10.54 -2.68
CA MET A 232 4.65 11.73 -2.10
C MET A 232 4.06 12.01 -0.72
N ARG A 233 4.92 12.38 0.24
CA ARG A 233 4.43 12.95 1.50
C ARG A 233 3.83 14.32 1.23
N SER A 234 2.51 14.45 1.41
CA SER A 234 1.88 15.76 1.51
C SER A 234 2.24 16.41 2.85
N PRO A 235 2.57 17.70 2.91
CA PRO A 235 2.63 18.44 4.16
C PRO A 235 1.20 18.66 4.68
N LEU A 236 0.55 17.61 5.18
CA LEU A 236 -0.66 17.79 5.97
C LEU A 236 -0.25 18.39 7.31
N ALA A 237 -0.68 19.63 7.54
CA ALA A 237 -0.60 20.25 8.84
C ALA A 237 -1.39 19.39 9.82
N LEU A 238 -0.74 18.93 10.90
CA LEU A 238 -1.37 18.18 11.99
C LEU A 238 -2.62 18.88 12.58
N SER A 239 -2.81 20.18 12.28
CA SER A 239 -3.99 20.95 12.66
C SER A 239 -5.29 20.58 11.92
N GLU A 240 -5.23 19.97 10.74
CA GLU A 240 -6.45 19.70 9.94
C GLU A 240 -7.08 18.33 10.23
N ILE A 241 -6.31 17.36 10.74
CA ILE A 241 -6.84 16.03 11.08
C ILE A 241 -7.69 16.07 12.38
N ALA A 242 -7.43 17.03 13.27
CA ALA A 242 -8.21 17.20 14.50
C ALA A 242 -9.65 17.73 14.26
N GLY A 243 -9.96 18.25 13.06
CA GLY A 243 -11.26 18.85 12.74
C GLY A 243 -12.35 17.85 12.31
N CYS A 244 -11.99 16.63 11.91
CA CYS A 244 -12.95 15.70 11.29
C CYS A 244 -13.71 14.81 12.30
N CYS A 245 -13.25 14.70 13.56
CA CYS A 245 -13.85 13.82 14.58
C CYS A 245 -14.71 14.53 15.64
N THR A 246 -15.01 15.84 15.52
CA THR A 246 -15.73 16.59 16.58
C THR A 246 -17.08 17.17 16.17
N SER A 247 -17.89 16.42 15.41
CA SER A 247 -19.31 16.74 15.24
C SER A 247 -20.26 15.62 15.67
N VAL A 248 -20.10 15.16 16.92
CA VAL A 248 -21.25 14.65 17.69
C VAL A 248 -21.64 15.75 18.66
N ARG A 249 -22.55 16.63 18.21
CA ARG A 249 -23.18 17.63 19.09
C ARG A 249 -24.09 16.91 20.08
N ARG A 250 -23.94 17.25 21.36
CA ARG A 250 -25.02 17.13 22.35
C ARG A 250 -26.07 18.22 22.07
#